data_AF-A0A261UY33-F1
#
_entry.id   AF-A0A261UY33-F1
#
_cell.length_a   1.000
_cell.length_b   1.000
_cell.length_c   1.000
_cell.angle_alpha   90.00
_cell.angle_beta   90.00
_cell.angle_gamma   90.00
#
_symmetry.space_group_name_H-M   'P 1'
#
loop_
_entity.id
_entity.type
_entity.pdbx_description
1 polymer ?
#
loop_
_entity_poly.entity_id
_entity_poly.type
_entity_poly.pdbx_seq_one_letter_code
_entity_poly.pdbx_strand_id
1 'polypeptide(L)'
;MNLPAPLDDALDRLPVAAASSVKKEGWRGMMRALATEGRLLITNHNQPEAVILSTAEYARLVHAAQAANQAMPDPLAELRRRFDERLAVLDDDDAGDRLRAAMRSPGRLDGKVKAGPTY
;
A
#
# COMPACT_ATOMS: atom_id res chain seq x y z
N MET A 1 -1.09 -10.01 -5.39
CA MET A 1 -1.49 -9.54 -4.06
C MET A 1 -1.77 -10.78 -3.24
N ASN A 2 -0.79 -11.26 -2.47
CA ASN A 2 -0.92 -12.48 -1.69
C ASN A 2 -1.69 -12.11 -0.41
N LEU A 3 -2.92 -12.60 -0.26
CA LEU A 3 -3.65 -12.48 1.01
C LEU A 3 -2.80 -13.17 2.10
N PRO A 4 -2.54 -12.53 3.25
CA PRO A 4 -1.91 -13.23 4.37
C PRO A 4 -2.82 -14.40 4.81
N ALA A 5 -2.20 -15.43 5.41
CA ALA A 5 -2.79 -16.68 5.89
C ALA A 5 -4.22 -16.52 6.48
N PRO A 6 -5.08 -17.55 6.32
CA PRO A 6 -6.50 -17.36 6.11
C PRO A 6 -7.14 -16.63 7.29
N LEU A 7 -7.84 -15.54 6.97
CA LEU A 7 -8.67 -14.80 7.93
C LEU A 7 -9.60 -15.74 8.73
N ASP A 8 -9.97 -16.89 8.15
CA ASP A 8 -10.78 -17.93 8.76
C ASP A 8 -10.24 -18.38 10.13
N ASP A 9 -8.94 -18.66 10.27
CA ASP A 9 -8.32 -19.07 11.55
C ASP A 9 -8.38 -17.96 12.62
N ALA A 10 -8.39 -16.69 12.19
CA ALA A 10 -8.46 -15.54 13.08
C ALA A 10 -9.90 -15.25 13.53
N LEU A 11 -10.89 -15.54 12.67
CA LEU A 11 -12.31 -15.38 12.97
C LEU A 11 -12.81 -16.48 13.92
N ASP A 12 -12.32 -17.71 13.79
CA ASP A 12 -12.70 -18.85 14.64
C ASP A 12 -12.30 -18.69 16.12
N ARG A 13 -11.36 -17.78 16.40
CA ARG A 13 -10.90 -17.47 17.76
C ARG A 13 -11.71 -16.37 18.43
N LEU A 14 -12.63 -15.73 17.71
CA LEU A 14 -13.46 -14.67 18.27
C LEU A 14 -14.67 -15.25 19.00
N PRO A 15 -15.06 -14.67 20.15
CA PRO A 15 -16.30 -15.05 20.80
C PRO A 15 -17.48 -14.77 19.87
N VAL A 16 -18.29 -15.80 19.67
CA VAL A 16 -19.39 -15.80 18.71
C VAL A 16 -20.69 -15.40 19.39
N ALA A 17 -21.33 -14.37 18.88
CA ALA A 17 -22.73 -14.06 19.15
C ALA A 17 -23.57 -14.40 17.93
N ALA A 18 -24.43 -15.41 18.04
CA ALA A 18 -25.41 -15.68 17.01
C ALA A 18 -26.37 -14.47 16.86
N ALA A 19 -26.78 -14.17 15.63
CA ALA A 19 -27.76 -13.12 15.34
C ALA A 19 -29.11 -13.34 16.05
N SER A 20 -29.40 -14.56 16.49
CA SER A 20 -30.55 -14.89 17.35
C SER A 20 -30.36 -14.43 18.81
N SER A 21 -29.13 -14.46 19.34
CA SER A 21 -28.77 -13.93 20.67
C SER A 21 -28.82 -12.40 20.69
N VAL A 22 -28.43 -11.76 19.57
CA VAL A 22 -28.61 -10.31 19.36
C VAL A 22 -30.08 -9.89 19.51
N LYS A 23 -31.01 -10.71 19.00
CA LYS A 23 -32.46 -10.45 19.12
C LYS A 23 -33.03 -10.77 20.49
N LYS A 24 -32.44 -11.71 21.26
CA LYS A 24 -32.94 -12.16 22.57
C LYS A 24 -32.39 -11.36 23.76
N GLU A 25 -31.09 -11.10 23.80
CA GLU A 25 -30.44 -10.33 24.88
C GLU A 25 -30.45 -8.82 24.62
N GLY A 26 -30.74 -8.44 23.37
CA GLY A 26 -30.76 -7.07 22.91
C GLY A 26 -29.37 -6.43 22.85
N TRP A 27 -29.32 -5.22 22.30
CA TRP A 27 -28.09 -4.42 22.15
C TRP A 27 -27.30 -4.27 23.46
N ARG A 28 -27.99 -4.22 24.59
CA ARG A 28 -27.39 -4.01 25.91
C ARG A 28 -26.58 -5.23 26.40
N GLY A 29 -27.00 -6.45 26.06
CA GLY A 29 -26.24 -7.67 26.36
C GLY A 29 -24.95 -7.74 25.53
N MET A 30 -25.05 -7.39 24.25
CA MET A 30 -23.90 -7.31 23.35
C MET A 30 -22.86 -6.30 23.81
N MET A 31 -23.28 -5.11 24.24
CA MET A 31 -22.36 -4.09 24.75
C MET A 31 -21.63 -4.54 26.02
N ARG A 32 -22.26 -5.38 26.86
CA ARG A 32 -21.60 -5.95 28.05
C ARG A 32 -20.56 -7.01 27.67
N ALA A 33 -20.88 -7.88 26.73
CA ALA A 33 -19.93 -8.84 26.17
C ALA A 33 -18.75 -8.11 25.50
N LEU A 34 -19.04 -7.07 24.70
CA LEU A 34 -18.03 -6.25 24.04
C LEU A 34 -17.15 -5.47 25.04
N ALA A 35 -17.70 -5.03 26.17
CA ALA A 35 -16.93 -4.38 27.23
C ALA A 35 -15.95 -5.34 27.92
N THR A 36 -16.24 -6.65 27.92
CA THR A 36 -15.43 -7.67 28.59
C THR A 36 -14.38 -8.25 27.63
N GLU A 37 -14.79 -8.55 26.40
CA GLU A 37 -13.96 -9.29 25.43
C GLU A 37 -13.38 -8.39 24.34
N GLY A 38 -13.88 -7.17 24.17
CA GLY A 38 -13.35 -6.15 23.26
C GLY A 38 -13.61 -6.40 21.77
N ARG A 39 -13.99 -7.62 21.38
CA ARG A 39 -14.24 -8.07 20.00
C ARG A 39 -15.33 -9.15 20.00
N LEU A 40 -16.19 -9.17 18.99
CA LEU A 40 -17.33 -10.11 18.95
C LEU A 40 -17.68 -10.43 17.50
N LEU A 41 -17.76 -11.72 17.16
CA LEU A 41 -18.17 -12.19 15.84
C LEU A 41 -19.68 -12.40 15.83
N ILE A 42 -20.37 -11.77 14.88
CA ILE A 42 -21.79 -11.99 14.61
C ILE A 42 -21.91 -13.04 13.51
N THR A 43 -22.63 -14.11 13.82
CA THR A 43 -22.95 -15.16 12.85
C THR A 43 -24.43 -15.18 12.52
N ASN A 44 -24.76 -15.46 11.27
CA ASN A 44 -26.10 -15.73 10.79
C ASN A 44 -26.13 -17.10 10.12
N HIS A 45 -27.06 -17.97 10.52
CA HIS A 45 -27.08 -19.37 10.10
C HIS A 45 -25.71 -20.07 10.23
N ASN A 46 -24.97 -19.77 11.32
CA ASN A 46 -23.63 -20.28 11.59
C ASN A 46 -22.54 -19.85 10.58
N GLN A 47 -22.82 -18.84 9.77
CA GLN A 47 -21.83 -18.19 8.90
C GLN A 47 -21.45 -16.83 9.48
N PRO A 48 -20.15 -16.48 9.53
CA PRO A 48 -19.69 -15.16 9.98
C PRO A 48 -20.20 -14.06 9.04
N GLU A 49 -20.94 -13.10 9.59
CA GLU A 49 -21.54 -11.99 8.81
C GLU A 49 -20.88 -10.65 9.15
N ALA A 50 -20.56 -10.40 10.43
CA ALA A 50 -19.95 -9.14 10.85
C ALA A 50 -19.08 -9.31 12.10
N VAL A 51 -18.10 -8.44 12.31
CA VAL A 51 -17.33 -8.37 13.57
C VAL A 51 -17.58 -7.02 14.21
N ILE A 52 -17.98 -7.01 15.49
CA ILE A 52 -18.07 -5.81 16.31
C ILE A 52 -16.78 -5.69 17.13
N LEU A 53 -16.20 -4.49 17.10
CA LEU A 53 -15.00 -4.16 17.85
C LEU A 53 -15.32 -3.00 18.80
N SER A 54 -14.71 -3.00 19.97
CA SER A 54 -14.63 -1.80 20.78
C SER A 54 -13.85 -0.71 20.03
N THR A 55 -14.14 0.56 20.32
CA THR A 55 -13.45 1.69 19.69
C THR A 55 -11.93 1.66 19.94
N ALA A 56 -11.51 1.20 21.12
CA ALA A 56 -10.10 1.05 21.47
C ALA A 56 -9.40 0.00 20.60
N GLU A 57 -10.04 -1.15 20.38
CA GLU A 57 -9.48 -2.23 19.56
C GLU A 57 -9.49 -1.87 18.07
N TYR A 58 -10.54 -1.19 17.59
CA TYR A 58 -10.56 -0.63 16.25
C TYR A 58 -9.42 0.38 16.05
N ALA A 59 -9.23 1.32 16.98
CA ALA A 59 -8.16 2.31 16.91
C ALA A 59 -6.76 1.66 16.88
N ARG A 60 -6.55 0.61 17.68
CA ARG A 60 -5.30 -0.17 17.66
C ARG A 60 -5.05 -0.85 16.32
N LEU A 61 -6.08 -1.48 15.73
CA LEU A 61 -5.96 -2.12 14.42
C LEU A 61 -5.67 -1.11 13.32
N VAL A 62 -6.36 0.04 13.33
CA VAL A 62 -6.10 1.12 12.37
C VAL A 62 -4.67 1.64 12.51
N HIS A 63 -4.21 1.88 13.73
CA HIS A 63 -2.85 2.35 13.98
C HIS A 63 -1.80 1.33 13.54
N ALA A 64 -2.01 0.04 13.83
CA ALA A 64 -1.12 -1.03 13.41
C ALA A 64 -1.09 -1.17 11.88
N ALA A 65 -2.24 -1.07 11.21
CA ALA A 65 -2.32 -1.10 9.75
C ALA A 65 -1.62 0.11 9.13
N GLN A 66 -1.80 1.31 9.69
CA GLN A 66 -1.11 2.52 9.23
C GLN A 66 0.40 2.41 9.41
N ALA A 67 0.87 1.94 10.56
CA ALA A 67 2.29 1.73 10.82
C ALA A 67 2.89 0.68 9.87
N ALA A 68 2.17 -0.42 9.61
CA ALA A 68 2.59 -1.43 8.64
C ALA A 68 2.68 -0.85 7.22
N ASN A 69 1.70 -0.02 6.82
CA ASN A 69 1.71 0.63 5.51
C ASN A 69 2.85 1.65 5.36
N GLN A 70 3.17 2.38 6.43
CA GLN A 70 4.30 3.32 6.45
C GLN A 70 5.65 2.60 6.48
N ALA A 71 5.70 1.41 7.07
CA ALA A 71 6.89 0.56 7.08
C ALA A 71 7.09 -0.19 5.75
N MET A 72 6.10 -0.18 4.84
CA MET A 72 6.31 -0.71 3.50
C MET A 72 7.29 0.20 2.75
N PRO A 73 8.46 -0.31 2.33
CA PRO A 73 9.39 0.49 1.55
C PRO A 73 8.70 0.99 0.30
N ASP A 74 8.84 2.29 0.01
CA ASP A 74 8.28 2.88 -1.21
C ASP A 74 8.82 2.07 -2.41
N PRO A 75 7.95 1.38 -3.16
CA PRO A 75 8.36 0.49 -4.23
C PRO A 75 9.10 1.23 -5.35
N LEU A 76 8.97 2.56 -5.41
CA LEU A 76 9.63 3.41 -6.39
C LEU A 76 10.83 4.19 -5.82
N ALA A 77 11.11 4.10 -4.51
CA ALA A 77 12.20 4.86 -3.91
C ALA A 77 13.55 4.57 -4.57
N GLU A 78 13.84 3.30 -4.86
CA GLU A 78 15.08 2.92 -5.53
C GLU A 78 15.10 3.38 -7.00
N LEU A 79 13.96 3.37 -7.69
CA LEU A 79 13.87 3.89 -9.05
C LEU A 79 14.11 5.40 -9.08
N ARG A 80 13.49 6.12 -8.13
CA ARG A 80 13.65 7.56 -7.96
C ARG A 80 15.09 7.92 -7.65
N ARG A 81 15.73 7.23 -6.70
CA ARG A 81 17.15 7.41 -6.36
C ARG A 81 18.05 7.28 -7.59
N ARG A 82 17.88 6.22 -8.39
CA ARG A 82 18.67 6.02 -9.62
C ARG A 82 18.41 7.07 -10.69
N PHE A 83 17.18 7.57 -10.76
CA PHE A 83 16.82 8.63 -11.71
C PHE A 83 17.48 9.96 -11.30
N ASP A 84 17.39 10.31 -10.01
CA ASP A 84 18.01 11.51 -9.45
C ASP A 84 19.54 11.45 -9.60
N GLU A 85 20.18 10.30 -9.37
CA GLU A 85 21.62 10.10 -9.60
C GLU A 85 22.03 10.34 -11.06
N ARG A 86 21.18 9.97 -12.02
CA ARG A 86 21.45 10.23 -13.44
C ARG A 86 21.26 11.70 -13.80
N LEU A 87 20.27 12.35 -13.21
CA LEU A 87 20.01 13.77 -13.42
C LEU A 87 21.04 14.67 -12.74
N ALA A 88 21.69 14.20 -11.68
CA ALA A 88 22.73 14.97 -10.97
C ALA A 88 23.87 15.44 -11.90
N VAL A 89 24.17 14.68 -12.96
CA VAL A 89 25.16 15.08 -13.99
C VAL A 89 24.75 16.36 -14.76
N LEU A 90 23.47 16.70 -14.75
CA LEU A 90 22.95 17.92 -15.37
C LEU A 90 23.02 19.15 -14.43
N ASP A 91 23.22 18.93 -13.12
CA ASP A 91 23.40 19.99 -12.13
C ASP A 91 24.86 20.47 -12.03
N ASP A 92 25.81 19.83 -12.72
CA ASP A 92 27.19 20.31 -12.81
C ASP A 92 27.24 21.71 -13.45
N ASP A 93 28.06 22.61 -12.90
CA ASP A 93 28.23 24.00 -13.39
C ASP A 93 28.59 24.06 -14.89
N ASP A 94 29.26 23.03 -15.41
CA ASP A 94 29.70 22.92 -16.81
C ASP A 94 28.75 22.11 -17.72
N ALA A 95 27.64 21.57 -17.18
CA ALA A 95 26.74 20.67 -17.91
C ALA A 95 26.13 21.35 -19.16
N GLY A 96 25.77 22.63 -19.04
CA GLY A 96 25.25 23.42 -20.16
C GLY A 96 26.27 23.65 -21.28
N ASP A 97 27.54 23.81 -20.92
CA ASP A 97 28.64 23.98 -21.88
C ASP A 97 28.96 22.65 -22.57
N ARG A 98 28.96 21.54 -21.83
CA ARG A 98 29.15 20.18 -22.36
C ARG A 98 28.05 19.79 -23.35
N LEU A 99 26.79 20.11 -23.03
CA LEU A 99 25.66 19.88 -23.94
C LEU A 99 25.82 20.69 -25.24
N ARG A 100 26.13 21.99 -25.12
CA ARG A 100 26.35 22.85 -26.30
C ARG A 100 27.55 22.38 -27.12
N ALA A 101 28.61 21.90 -26.49
CA ALA A 101 29.76 21.33 -27.17
C ALA A 101 29.40 20.04 -27.93
N ALA A 102 28.61 19.15 -27.33
CA ALA A 102 28.12 17.94 -27.98
C ALA A 102 27.23 18.25 -29.19
N MET A 103 26.30 19.21 -29.07
CA MET A 103 25.45 19.62 -30.19
C MET A 103 26.22 20.31 -31.33
N ARG A 104 27.31 21.03 -31.02
CA ARG A 104 28.19 21.66 -32.00
C ARG A 104 29.19 20.68 -32.61
N SER A 105 29.38 19.51 -32.00
CA SER A 105 30.32 18.51 -32.49
C SER A 105 29.76 17.87 -33.76
N PRO A 106 30.52 17.87 -34.88
CA PRO A 106 30.12 17.12 -36.06
C PRO A 106 29.98 15.64 -35.67
N GLY A 107 28.79 15.07 -35.85
CA GLY A 107 28.60 13.64 -35.61
C GLY A 107 29.59 12.86 -36.46
N ARG A 108 30.38 11.95 -35.85
CA ARG A 108 31.20 11.00 -36.60
C ARG A 108 30.27 10.03 -37.31
N LEU A 109 30.08 10.28 -38.60
CA LEU A 109 29.35 9.39 -39.49
C LEU A 109 30.35 8.32 -39.93
N ASP A 110 30.43 7.21 -39.20
CA ASP A 110 31.31 6.08 -39.52
C ASP A 110 30.80 5.27 -40.74
N GLY A 111 30.39 5.96 -41.82
CA GLY A 111 29.84 5.33 -43.03
C GLY A 111 29.27 6.32 -44.07
N LYS A 112 28.68 5.77 -45.14
CA LYS A 112 28.05 6.55 -46.22
C LYS A 112 26.80 7.28 -45.70
N VAL A 113 26.89 8.60 -45.63
CA VAL A 113 25.76 9.48 -45.31
C VAL A 113 24.77 9.46 -46.48
N LYS A 114 23.55 8.98 -46.26
CA LYS A 114 22.43 9.20 -47.19
C LYS A 114 21.77 10.53 -46.83
N ALA A 115 22.13 11.59 -47.55
CA ALA A 115 21.29 12.78 -47.58
C ALA A 115 19.97 12.39 -48.28
N GLY A 116 18.84 12.62 -47.61
CA GLY A 116 17.52 12.50 -48.23
C GLY A 116 17.38 13.52 -49.37
N PRO A 117 16.51 13.27 -50.36
CA PRO A 117 16.32 14.20 -51.47
C PRO A 117 15.83 15.56 -50.94
N THR A 118 16.57 16.61 -51.26
CA THR A 118 16.13 18.00 -51.10
C THR A 118 15.05 18.28 -52.15
N TYR A 119 13.89 18.76 -51.71
CA TYR A 119 12.84 19.32 -52.59
C TYR A 119 13.14 20.79 -52.89
#